data_AF-A0A0L0CHR2-F1
#
_entry.id   AF-A0A0L0CHR2-F1
#
_cell.length_a   1.000
_cell.length_b   1.000
_cell.length_c   1.000
_cell.angle_alpha   90.00
_cell.angle_beta   90.00
_cell.angle_gamma   90.00
#
_symmetry.space_group_name_H-M   'P 1'
#
loop_
_entity.id
_entity.type
_entity.pdbx_description
1 polymer ?
#
loop_
_entity_poly.entity_id
_entity_poly.type
_entity_poly.pdbx_seq_one_letter_code
_entity_poly.pdbx_strand_id
1 'polypeptide(L)'
;MKFLITFCLIASLATVAWTSSATWGKRYSNDYLLYRENVVRTPLNGNYWNVNVAFPKSGQGNTRNITAIYVFDRFTNSSGAQPSLWSGGPGYKFATVNLKSQYSRGINSTVEFYGR
;
A
#
# COMPACT_ATOMS: atom_id res chain seq x y z
N MET A 1 -13.54 -33.94 -18.13
CA MET A 1 -14.41 -32.88 -17.56
C MET A 1 -13.97 -32.43 -16.17
N LYS A 2 -13.67 -33.35 -15.22
CA LYS A 2 -13.21 -32.99 -13.86
C LYS A 2 -11.94 -32.11 -13.81
N PHE A 3 -10.94 -32.39 -14.66
CA PHE A 3 -9.67 -31.64 -14.67
C PHE A 3 -9.82 -30.16 -15.10
N LEU A 4 -10.68 -29.89 -16.09
CA LEU A 4 -11.01 -28.52 -16.54
C LEU A 4 -11.73 -27.72 -15.46
N ILE A 5 -12.63 -28.36 -14.72
CA ILE A 5 -13.37 -27.75 -13.62
C ILE A 5 -12.41 -27.38 -12.48
N THR A 6 -11.49 -28.30 -12.11
CA THR A 6 -10.48 -28.03 -11.08
C THR A 6 -9.53 -26.90 -11.48
N PHE A 7 -9.09 -26.85 -12.75
CA PHE A 7 -8.23 -25.79 -13.25
C PHE A 7 -8.94 -24.43 -13.25
N CYS A 8 -10.19 -24.36 -13.70
CA CYS A 8 -11.00 -23.13 -13.62
C CYS A 8 -11.23 -22.67 -12.17
N LEU A 9 -11.46 -23.60 -11.23
CA LEU A 9 -11.59 -23.29 -9.80
C LEU A 9 -10.30 -22.68 -9.24
N ILE A 10 -9.13 -23.25 -9.54
CA ILE A 10 -7.83 -22.71 -9.10
C ILE A 10 -7.56 -21.33 -9.72
N ALA A 11 -7.86 -21.14 -11.01
CA ALA A 11 -7.70 -19.86 -11.69
C ALA A 11 -8.63 -18.78 -11.11
N SER A 12 -9.86 -19.13 -10.74
CA SER A 12 -10.82 -18.19 -10.13
C SER A 12 -10.43 -17.76 -8.71
N LEU A 13 -9.78 -18.63 -7.92
CA LEU A 13 -9.24 -18.24 -6.61
C LEU A 13 -8.04 -17.29 -6.73
N ALA A 14 -7.31 -17.32 -7.85
CA ALA A 14 -6.17 -16.43 -8.06
C ALA A 14 -6.59 -14.97 -8.35
N THR A 15 -7.83 -14.72 -8.77
CA THR A 15 -8.29 -13.38 -9.18
C THR A 15 -8.94 -12.56 -8.07
N VAL A 16 -9.10 -13.07 -6.84
CA VAL A 16 -9.81 -12.35 -5.76
C VAL A 16 -8.96 -11.40 -4.92
N ALA A 17 -7.69 -11.17 -5.26
CA ALA A 17 -6.81 -10.27 -4.50
C ALA A 17 -6.55 -8.92 -5.20
N TRP A 18 -7.61 -8.16 -5.48
CA TRP A 18 -7.49 -6.77 -5.96
C TRP A 18 -7.85 -5.83 -4.82
N THR A 19 -6.95 -5.65 -3.86
CA THR A 19 -7.11 -4.60 -2.85
C THR A 19 -6.34 -3.35 -3.29
N SER A 20 -7.05 -2.25 -3.42
CA SER A 20 -6.52 -0.93 -3.78
C SER A 20 -6.08 -0.13 -2.56
N SER A 21 -6.75 -0.34 -1.42
CA SER A 21 -6.40 0.28 -0.14
C SER A 21 -5.87 -0.76 0.83
N ALA A 22 -4.97 -0.34 1.73
CA ALA A 22 -4.44 -1.20 2.78
C ALA A 22 -4.36 -0.47 4.11
N THR A 23 -4.43 -1.25 5.18
CA THR A 23 -4.31 -0.76 6.54
C THR A 23 -3.50 -1.75 7.34
N TRP A 24 -2.53 -1.23 8.09
CA TRP A 24 -1.76 -1.99 9.06
C TRP A 24 -1.90 -1.35 10.43
N GLY A 25 -2.18 -2.16 11.44
CA GLY A 25 -2.38 -1.70 12.81
C GLY A 25 -3.74 -1.02 13.02
N LYS A 26 -3.84 -0.23 14.08
CA LYS A 26 -5.09 0.43 14.49
C LYS A 26 -4.78 1.82 15.03
N ARG A 27 -5.51 2.83 14.52
CA ARG A 27 -5.43 4.19 15.04
C ARG A 27 -6.21 4.29 16.35
N TYR A 28 -5.59 4.92 17.34
CA TYR A 28 -6.18 5.26 18.63
C TYR A 28 -6.48 6.76 18.70
N SER A 29 -7.36 7.19 19.62
CA SER A 29 -7.82 8.59 19.64
C SER A 29 -6.72 9.58 19.99
N ASN A 30 -5.67 9.14 20.69
CA ASN A 30 -4.51 9.93 21.06
C ASN A 30 -3.32 9.79 20.07
N ASP A 31 -3.52 9.11 18.94
CA ASP A 31 -2.47 9.03 17.92
C ASP A 31 -2.40 10.31 17.09
N TYR A 32 -1.18 10.72 16.81
CA TYR A 32 -0.88 11.84 15.93
C TYR A 32 -0.64 11.36 14.50
N LEU A 33 -1.00 12.19 13.52
CA LEU A 33 -0.52 12.02 12.16
C LEU A 33 0.97 12.35 12.14
N LEU A 34 1.82 11.32 12.00
CA LEU A 34 3.28 11.47 11.99
C LEU A 34 3.77 11.92 10.62
N TYR A 35 3.20 11.37 9.56
CA TYR A 35 3.59 11.64 8.19
C TYR A 35 2.46 11.33 7.22
N ARG A 36 2.35 12.14 6.17
CA ARG A 36 1.42 11.92 5.05
C ARG A 36 2.16 12.20 3.75
N GLU A 37 2.05 11.29 2.79
CA GLU A 37 2.59 11.47 1.45
C GLU A 37 1.56 11.10 0.38
N ASN A 38 1.41 12.00 -0.57
CA ASN A 38 0.58 11.80 -1.75
C ASN A 38 1.49 11.36 -2.91
N VAL A 39 1.34 10.11 -3.33
CA VAL A 39 2.10 9.55 -4.45
C VAL A 39 1.23 9.59 -5.69
N VAL A 40 1.57 10.49 -6.62
CA VAL A 40 0.93 10.60 -7.93
C VAL A 40 1.96 10.28 -9.01
N ARG A 41 1.63 9.32 -9.87
CA ARG A 41 2.45 8.88 -11.02
C ARG A 41 1.56 8.64 -12.23
N THR A 42 1.98 9.16 -13.38
CA THR A 42 1.30 8.93 -14.66
C THR A 42 1.53 7.51 -15.15
N PRO A 43 0.62 6.91 -15.95
CA PRO A 43 0.83 5.57 -16.50
C PRO A 43 2.11 5.46 -17.33
N LEU A 44 2.82 4.32 -17.23
CA LEU A 44 3.96 3.98 -18.09
C LEU A 44 3.53 2.94 -19.13
N ASN A 45 3.72 3.21 -20.41
CA ASN A 45 3.40 2.23 -21.44
C ASN A 45 4.34 1.01 -21.35
N GLY A 46 3.78 -0.19 -21.24
CA GLY A 46 4.56 -1.43 -21.18
C GLY A 46 5.35 -1.63 -19.88
N ASN A 47 5.05 -0.87 -18.82
CA ASN A 47 5.76 -1.00 -17.54
C ASN A 47 4.82 -0.76 -16.35
N TYR A 48 5.34 -0.92 -15.14
CA TYR A 48 4.67 -0.64 -13.88
C TYR A 48 5.57 0.24 -12.99
N TRP A 49 4.95 0.96 -12.07
CA TRP A 49 5.64 1.70 -11.04
C TRP A 49 5.91 0.82 -9.83
N ASN A 50 7.06 1.05 -9.20
CA ASN A 50 7.37 0.54 -7.88
C ASN A 50 7.91 1.71 -7.04
N VAL A 51 7.12 2.20 -6.08
CA VAL A 51 7.44 3.41 -5.32
C VAL A 51 7.48 3.09 -3.83
N ASN A 52 8.61 3.36 -3.19
CA ASN A 52 8.77 3.20 -1.74
C ASN A 52 8.45 4.51 -1.01
N VAL A 53 7.48 4.44 -0.10
CA VAL A 53 7.16 5.48 0.86
C VAL A 53 7.74 5.06 2.21
N ALA A 54 8.93 5.59 2.52
CA ALA A 54 9.61 5.37 3.78
C ALA A 54 9.29 6.48 4.78
N PHE A 55 9.01 6.08 6.02
CA PHE A 55 8.91 6.94 7.18
C PHE A 55 9.81 6.40 8.31
N PRO A 56 10.63 7.25 8.97
CA PRO A 56 10.93 8.63 8.59
C PRO A 56 11.68 8.69 7.25
N LYS A 57 11.67 9.85 6.58
CA LYS A 57 12.45 10.05 5.35
C LYS A 57 13.94 10.00 5.66
N SER A 58 14.75 9.73 4.64
CA SER A 58 16.22 9.73 4.78
C SER A 58 16.69 11.06 5.38
N GLY A 59 17.52 10.98 6.43
CA GLY A 59 17.99 12.15 7.18
C GLY A 59 17.04 12.68 8.26
N GLN A 60 15.83 12.11 8.39
CA GLN A 60 14.89 12.44 9.46
C GLN A 60 14.85 11.34 10.52
N GLY A 61 14.70 11.73 11.78
CA GLY A 61 14.48 10.84 12.90
C GLY A 61 13.00 10.81 13.30
N ASN A 62 12.59 9.71 13.94
CA ASN A 62 11.29 9.61 14.60
C ASN A 62 11.45 8.96 15.99
N THR A 63 10.83 9.55 17.00
CA THR A 63 10.89 9.05 18.39
C THR A 63 9.64 8.28 18.80
N ARG A 64 8.53 8.44 18.05
CA ARG A 64 7.20 7.87 18.34
C ARG A 64 7.03 6.50 17.70
N ASN A 65 6.30 5.60 18.35
CA ASN A 65 6.00 4.32 17.74
C ASN A 65 4.83 4.47 16.78
N ILE A 66 4.97 3.89 15.59
CA ILE A 66 3.89 3.81 14.62
C ILE A 66 2.81 2.88 15.21
N THR A 67 1.56 3.29 15.16
CA THR A 67 0.40 2.51 15.64
C THR A 67 -0.48 2.06 14.48
N ALA A 68 -0.57 2.89 13.44
CA ALA A 68 -1.30 2.58 12.23
C ALA A 68 -0.66 3.17 10.99
N ILE A 69 -0.83 2.48 9.88
CA ILE A 69 -0.46 2.93 8.55
C ILE A 69 -1.66 2.74 7.65
N TYR A 70 -2.15 3.81 7.05
CA TYR A 70 -3.29 3.79 6.14
C TYR A 70 -2.83 4.16 4.72
N VAL A 71 -3.24 3.36 3.75
CA VAL A 71 -3.06 3.66 2.32
C VAL A 71 -4.43 3.83 1.71
N PHE A 72 -4.71 5.04 1.27
CA PHE A 72 -5.93 5.40 0.55
C PHE A 72 -5.64 5.46 -0.93
N ASP A 73 -6.24 4.58 -1.72
CA ASP A 73 -6.25 4.72 -3.17
C ASP A 73 -7.36 5.67 -3.60
N ARG A 74 -7.04 6.58 -4.52
CA ARG A 74 -7.98 7.58 -5.04
C ARG A 74 -8.56 7.19 -6.39
N PHE A 75 -8.16 6.06 -6.97
CA PHE A 75 -8.79 5.52 -8.17
C PHE A 75 -10.10 4.79 -7.84
N THR A 76 -11.17 5.10 -8.58
CA THR A 76 -12.50 4.49 -8.43
C THR A 76 -12.74 3.31 -9.38
N ASN A 77 -11.81 3.06 -10.30
CA ASN A 77 -11.91 2.12 -11.42
C ASN A 77 -11.06 0.85 -11.22
N SER A 78 -10.74 0.50 -9.98
CA SER A 78 -9.92 -0.66 -9.62
C SER A 78 -8.50 -0.69 -10.22
N SER A 79 -8.03 0.41 -10.83
CA SER A 79 -6.65 0.52 -11.36
C SER A 79 -5.65 1.03 -10.31
N GLY A 80 -5.99 0.84 -9.04
CA GLY A 80 -5.20 1.21 -7.88
C GLY A 80 -3.81 0.63 -7.86
N ALA A 81 -2.91 1.32 -7.15
CA ALA A 81 -1.68 0.68 -6.72
C ALA A 81 -2.01 -0.47 -5.75
N GLN A 82 -1.19 -1.52 -5.77
CA GLN A 82 -1.17 -2.59 -4.79
C GLN A 82 -0.19 -2.21 -3.68
N PRO A 83 -0.67 -1.78 -2.51
CA PRO A 83 0.19 -1.45 -1.38
C PRO A 83 0.68 -2.71 -0.66
N SER A 84 1.94 -2.71 -0.26
CA SER A 84 2.53 -3.73 0.61
C SER A 84 3.43 -3.11 1.67
N LEU A 85 3.45 -3.69 2.86
CA LEU A 85 4.37 -3.28 3.92
C LEU A 85 5.70 -4.00 3.68
N TRP A 86 6.71 -3.24 3.26
CA TRP A 86 8.02 -3.77 2.87
C TRP A 86 8.93 -3.99 4.08
N SER A 87 8.89 -3.09 5.05
CA SER A 87 9.72 -3.17 6.27
C SER A 87 9.12 -2.33 7.41
N GLY A 88 9.43 -2.69 8.66
CA GLY A 88 8.96 -2.02 9.86
C GLY A 88 7.44 -2.16 10.06
N GLY A 89 6.79 -1.10 10.53
CA GLY A 89 5.33 -1.05 10.67
C GLY A 89 4.84 -0.67 12.06
N PRO A 90 3.57 -0.97 12.40
CA PRO A 90 3.05 -0.79 13.74
C PRO A 90 3.94 -1.45 14.81
N GLY A 91 4.21 -0.73 15.90
CA GLY A 91 5.15 -1.12 16.95
C GLY A 91 6.60 -0.65 16.73
N TYR A 92 6.96 -0.26 15.51
CA TYR A 92 8.28 0.26 15.17
C TYR A 92 8.26 1.78 15.00
N LYS A 93 9.44 2.41 15.05
CA LYS A 93 9.61 3.85 14.78
C LYS A 93 9.82 4.16 13.30
N PHE A 94 9.93 3.13 12.48
CA PHE A 94 10.12 3.23 11.04
C PHE A 94 9.19 2.25 10.32
N ALA A 95 8.85 2.59 9.09
CA ALA A 95 8.13 1.72 8.18
C ALA A 95 8.40 2.13 6.73
N THR A 96 8.41 1.15 5.83
CA THR A 96 8.44 1.38 4.39
C THR A 96 7.25 0.70 3.75
N VAL A 97 6.41 1.48 3.10
CA VAL A 97 5.29 0.99 2.30
C VAL A 97 5.71 1.02 0.84
N ASN A 98 5.63 -0.12 0.16
CA ASN A 98 5.79 -0.18 -1.28
C ASN A 98 4.43 -0.02 -1.96
N LEU A 99 4.36 0.88 -2.93
CA LEU A 99 3.21 1.06 -3.81
C LEU A 99 3.60 0.55 -5.19
N LYS A 100 2.99 -0.56 -5.61
CA LYS A 100 3.20 -1.11 -6.94
C LYS A 100 2.01 -0.80 -7.84
N SER A 101 2.20 -0.14 -8.97
CA SER A 101 1.09 0.05 -9.91
C SER A 101 0.77 -1.24 -10.65
N GLN A 102 -0.44 -1.33 -11.18
CA GLN A 102 -0.75 -2.31 -12.23
C GLN A 102 0.01 -1.99 -13.52
N TYR A 103 0.14 -2.99 -14.38
CA TYR A 103 0.80 -2.85 -15.68
C TYR A 103 0.11 -1.81 -16.55
N SER A 104 0.87 -0.87 -17.09
CA SER A 104 0.37 0.26 -17.90
C SER A 104 -0.64 1.17 -17.19
N ARG A 105 -0.60 1.23 -15.85
CA ARG A 105 -1.42 2.11 -15.01
C ARG A 105 -0.57 3.05 -14.16
N GLY A 106 -1.18 4.15 -13.73
CA GLY A 106 -0.56 5.14 -12.84
C GLY A 106 -0.71 4.78 -11.36
N ILE A 107 -0.29 5.70 -10.50
CA ILE A 107 -0.54 5.65 -9.05
C ILE A 107 -1.21 6.97 -8.65
N ASN A 108 -2.24 6.89 -7.80
CA ASN A 108 -2.78 8.04 -7.08
C ASN A 108 -3.20 7.57 -5.69
N SER A 109 -2.22 7.46 -4.79
CA SER A 109 -2.44 6.91 -3.45
C SER A 109 -1.87 7.84 -2.39
N THR A 110 -2.54 7.89 -1.24
CA THR A 110 -2.12 8.66 -0.08
C THR A 110 -1.73 7.71 1.03
N VAL A 111 -0.49 7.79 1.50
CA VAL A 111 0.02 6.98 2.60
C VAL A 111 0.11 7.85 3.84
N GLU A 112 -0.47 7.37 4.94
CA GLU A 112 -0.50 8.06 6.22
C GLU A 112 0.06 7.16 7.31
N PHE A 113 0.97 7.71 8.11
CA PHE A 113 1.56 7.06 9.27
C PHE A 113 1.05 7.75 10.52
N TYR A 114 0.49 6.97 11.43
CA TYR A 114 -0.02 7.42 12.72
C TYR A 114 0.80 6.82 13.86
N GLY A 115 0.91 7.53 14.97
CA GLY A 115 1.62 7.02 16.15
C GLY A 115 1.63 7.97 17.35
N ARG A 116 2.24 7.49 18.43
CA ARG A 116 2.35 8.19 19.72
C ARG A 116 3.66 7.88 20.42
#